data_AF-A0A356PXR2-F1
#
_entry.id   AF-A0A356PXR2-F1
#
_cell.length_a   1.000
_cell.length_b   1.000
_cell.length_c   1.000
_cell.angle_alpha   90.00
_cell.angle_beta   90.00
_cell.angle_gamma   90.00
#
_symmetry.space_group_name_H-M   'P 1'
#
loop_
_entity.id
_entity.type
_entity.pdbx_description
1 polymer ?
#
loop_
_entity_poly.entity_id
_entity_poly.type
_entity_poly.pdbx_seq_one_letter_code
_entity_poly.pdbx_strand_id
1 'polypeptide(L)'
;VDDLDPESVQRERDVLIEQAKASGKPQEIAEKMVEGRMKKYYQEVVLLEQTSVIDGETQIAGVVANAAKSAGTDIELTAFARFNLGEGIEKEETDFAAEVAAQLS
;
A
#
# COMPACT_ATOMS: atom_id res chain seq x y z
N VAL A 1 11.61 0.22 -3.89
CA VAL A 1 10.66 0.40 -5.03
C VAL A 1 11.04 -0.51 -6.18
N ASP A 2 12.33 -0.81 -6.34
CA ASP A 2 12.87 -1.58 -7.48
C ASP A 2 12.38 -3.04 -7.56
N ASP A 3 11.89 -3.60 -6.46
CA ASP A 3 11.31 -4.95 -6.41
C ASP A 3 9.83 -5.01 -6.85
N LEU A 4 9.20 -3.86 -7.16
CA LEU A 4 7.84 -3.85 -7.67
C LEU A 4 7.79 -4.35 -9.11
N ASP A 5 6.73 -5.08 -9.44
CA ASP A 5 6.43 -5.47 -10.82
C ASP A 5 6.32 -4.22 -11.72
N PRO A 6 7.20 -4.07 -12.73
CA PRO A 6 7.21 -2.92 -13.61
C PRO A 6 5.88 -2.72 -14.36
N GLU A 7 5.16 -3.80 -14.68
CA GLU A 7 3.86 -3.69 -15.36
C GLU A 7 2.82 -3.06 -14.45
N SER A 8 2.82 -3.41 -13.16
CA SER A 8 1.92 -2.81 -12.16
C SER A 8 2.22 -1.32 -11.94
N VAL A 9 3.50 -0.95 -11.87
CA VAL A 9 3.92 0.45 -11.75
C VAL A 9 3.52 1.27 -12.99
N GLN A 10 3.73 0.72 -14.19
CA GLN A 10 3.37 1.41 -15.43
C GLN A 10 1.86 1.57 -15.56
N ARG A 11 1.07 0.54 -15.24
CA ARG A 11 -0.40 0.61 -15.23
C ARG A 11 -0.90 1.70 -14.29
N GLU A 12 -0.40 1.76 -13.07
CA GLU A 12 -0.79 2.80 -12.11
C GLU A 12 -0.44 4.20 -12.64
N ARG A 13 0.77 4.36 -13.19
CA ARG A 13 1.22 5.62 -13.79
C ARG A 13 0.32 6.08 -14.94
N ASP A 14 -0.09 5.16 -15.82
CA ASP A 14 -0.96 5.47 -16.95
C ASP A 14 -2.34 5.94 -16.48
N VAL A 15 -2.92 5.26 -15.50
CA VAL A 15 -4.18 5.67 -14.86
C VAL A 15 -4.07 7.09 -14.29
N LEU A 16 -2.96 7.40 -13.61
CA LEU A 16 -2.74 8.73 -13.05
C LEU A 16 -2.56 9.82 -14.12
N ILE A 17 -1.90 9.49 -15.24
CA ILE A 17 -1.76 10.41 -16.39
C ILE A 17 -3.11 10.69 -17.02
N GLU A 18 -3.96 9.67 -17.20
CA GLU A 18 -5.31 9.85 -17.74
C GLU A 18 -6.16 10.76 -16.83
N GLN A 19 -6.11 10.52 -15.52
CA GLN A 19 -6.78 11.38 -14.54
C GLN A 19 -6.24 12.82 -14.57
N ALA A 20 -4.93 12.99 -14.78
CA ALA A 20 -4.31 14.30 -14.88
C ALA A 20 -4.73 15.05 -16.15
N LYS A 21 -4.79 14.39 -17.30
CA LYS A 21 -5.30 14.95 -18.56
C LYS A 21 -6.76 15.37 -18.45
N ALA A 22 -7.59 14.55 -17.79
CA ALA A 22 -9.00 14.86 -17.56
C ALA A 22 -9.22 16.08 -16.63
N SER A 23 -8.23 16.47 -15.84
CA SER A 23 -8.35 17.57 -14.88
C SER A 23 -8.30 18.97 -15.49
N GLY A 24 -7.93 19.10 -16.78
CA GLY A 24 -7.85 20.39 -17.49
C GLY A 24 -6.74 21.34 -16.99
N LYS A 25 -5.84 20.86 -16.12
CA LYS A 25 -4.73 21.64 -15.57
C LYS A 25 -3.58 21.77 -16.58
N PRO A 26 -2.75 22.83 -16.50
CA PRO A 26 -1.52 22.95 -17.28
C PRO A 26 -0.59 21.74 -17.14
N GLN A 27 0.14 21.42 -18.21
CA GLN A 27 1.02 20.25 -18.31
C GLN A 27 1.98 20.10 -17.11
N GLU A 28 2.65 21.18 -16.70
CA GLU A 28 3.57 21.13 -15.54
C GLU A 28 2.87 20.76 -14.23
N ILE A 29 1.62 21.19 -14.04
CA ILE A 29 0.84 20.86 -12.85
C ILE A 29 0.35 19.41 -12.91
N ALA A 30 -0.05 18.96 -14.11
CA ALA A 30 -0.44 17.58 -14.35
C ALA A 30 0.72 16.61 -14.06
N GLU A 31 1.93 16.92 -14.52
CA GLU A 31 3.14 16.11 -14.27
C GLU A 31 3.48 16.02 -12.78
N LYS A 32 3.51 17.16 -12.07
CA LYS A 32 3.72 17.19 -10.62
C LYS A 32 2.64 16.43 -9.85
N MET A 33 1.41 16.43 -10.35
CA MET A 33 0.31 15.69 -9.75
C MET A 33 0.48 14.18 -9.89
N VAL A 34 0.92 13.71 -11.07
CA VAL A 34 1.24 12.29 -11.29
C VAL A 34 2.40 11.87 -10.40
N GLU A 35 3.48 12.66 -10.34
CA GLU A 35 4.64 12.37 -9.50
C GLU A 35 4.27 12.25 -8.02
N GLY A 36 3.52 13.22 -7.48
CA GLY A 36 3.09 13.19 -6.09
C GLY A 36 2.18 12.00 -5.76
N ARG A 37 1.32 11.59 -6.70
CA ARG A 37 0.45 10.42 -6.54
C ARG A 37 1.23 9.11 -6.65
N MET A 38 2.22 9.02 -7.54
CA MET A 38 3.13 7.87 -7.59
C MET A 38 3.93 7.74 -6.30
N LYS A 39 4.42 8.84 -5.74
CA LYS A 39 5.09 8.83 -4.44
C LYS A 39 4.17 8.28 -3.34
N LYS A 40 2.90 8.71 -3.33
CA LYS A 40 1.90 8.19 -2.39
C LYS A 40 1.64 6.69 -2.62
N TYR A 41 1.51 6.25 -3.87
CA TYR A 41 1.36 4.84 -4.20
C TYR A 41 2.49 3.99 -3.62
N TYR A 42 3.75 4.42 -3.78
CA TYR A 42 4.88 3.71 -3.17
C TYR A 42 4.82 3.69 -1.64
N GLN A 43 4.39 4.78 -1.00
CA GLN A 43 4.17 4.80 0.45
C GLN A 43 3.07 3.85 0.91
N GLU A 44 2.15 3.42 0.04
CA GLU A 44 1.10 2.45 0.38
C GLU A 44 1.56 1.01 0.17
N VAL A 45 2.32 0.73 -0.89
CA VAL A 45 2.63 -0.65 -1.31
C VAL A 45 4.05 -1.12 -1.00
N VAL A 46 4.99 -0.22 -0.67
CA VAL A 46 6.39 -0.56 -0.38
C VAL A 46 6.68 -0.36 1.11
N LEU A 47 6.96 -1.45 1.82
CA LEU A 47 7.17 -1.43 3.28
C LEU A 47 8.21 -0.38 3.71
N LEU A 48 9.34 -0.29 3.01
CA LEU A 48 10.40 0.67 3.36
C LEU A 48 10.00 2.14 3.21
N GLU A 49 9.02 2.44 2.34
CA GLU A 49 8.50 3.80 2.09
C GLU A 49 7.37 4.18 3.05
N GLN A 50 6.75 3.20 3.71
CA GLN A 50 5.65 3.42 4.65
C GLN A 50 6.10 4.22 5.87
N THR A 51 5.18 5.02 6.42
CA THR A 51 5.36 5.65 7.72
C THR A 51 5.15 4.62 8.83
N SER A 52 6.03 4.62 9.82
CA SER A 52 5.97 3.77 11.00
C SER A 52 4.69 4.04 11.78
N VAL A 53 3.96 2.98 12.11
CA VAL A 53 2.76 3.06 12.96
C VAL A 53 3.08 3.37 14.43
N ILE A 54 4.36 3.24 14.83
CA ILE A 54 4.78 3.42 16.22
C ILE A 54 4.88 4.91 16.56
N ASP A 55 5.53 5.69 15.71
CA ASP A 55 5.72 7.13 15.91
C ASP A 55 4.85 7.99 14.99
N GLY A 56 4.29 7.42 13.92
CA GLY A 56 3.45 8.15 12.96
C GLY A 56 4.21 9.14 12.09
N GLU A 57 5.55 9.14 12.12
CA GLU A 57 6.38 10.17 11.50
C GLU A 57 7.53 9.59 10.67
N THR A 58 8.24 8.59 11.20
CA THR A 58 9.46 8.06 10.59
C THR A 58 9.12 7.03 9.52
N GLN A 59 9.73 7.12 8.33
CA GLN A 59 9.61 6.04 7.35
C GLN A 59 10.31 4.76 7.84
N ILE A 60 9.81 3.58 7.48
CA ILE A 60 10.39 2.30 7.90
C ILE A 60 11.88 2.19 7.51
N ALA A 61 12.30 2.68 6.35
CA ALA A 61 13.72 2.76 5.99
C ALA A 61 14.55 3.53 7.03
N GLY A 62 14.02 4.64 7.55
CA GLY A 62 14.63 5.41 8.62
C GLY A 62 14.67 4.67 9.95
N VAL A 63 13.62 3.89 10.27
CA VAL A 63 13.59 3.03 11.46
C VAL A 63 14.72 1.99 11.41
N VAL A 64 14.90 1.33 10.26
CA VAL A 64 15.98 0.34 10.06
C VAL A 64 17.35 1.01 10.18
N ALA A 65 17.54 2.17 9.54
CA ALA A 65 18.80 2.92 9.61
C ALA A 65 19.14 3.37 11.05
N ASN A 66 18.14 3.83 11.82
CA ASN A 66 18.32 4.22 13.22
C ASN A 66 18.69 3.02 14.10
N ALA A 67 18.11 1.85 13.84
CA ALA A 67 18.46 0.61 14.52
C ALA A 67 19.91 0.20 14.20
N ALA A 68 20.31 0.24 12.93
CA ALA A 68 21.69 -0.06 12.49
C ALA A 68 22.70 0.83 13.21
N LYS A 69 22.45 2.15 13.22
CA LYS A 69 23.29 3.13 13.92
C LYS A 69 23.41 2.85 15.41
N SER A 70 22.31 2.47 16.06
CA SER A 70 22.30 2.16 17.50
C SER A 70 23.02 0.85 17.82
N ALA A 71 22.97 -0.12 16.91
CA ALA A 71 23.68 -1.39 17.03
C ALA A 71 25.18 -1.30 16.67
N GLY A 72 25.60 -0.24 15.97
CA GLY A 72 26.97 -0.06 15.50
C GLY A 72 27.36 -1.03 14.37
N THR A 73 26.38 -1.58 13.67
CA THR A 73 26.55 -2.53 12.57
C THR A 73 25.44 -2.33 11.54
N ASP A 74 25.68 -2.75 10.30
CA ASP A 74 24.67 -2.72 9.26
C ASP A 74 23.51 -3.67 9.59
N ILE A 75 22.29 -3.21 9.33
CA ILE A 75 21.05 -3.97 9.45
C ILE A 75 20.25 -3.76 8.17
N GLU A 76 19.79 -4.87 7.60
CA GLU A 76 18.98 -4.89 6.38
C GLU A 76 17.70 -5.69 6.62
N LEU A 77 16.58 -5.18 6.10
CA LEU A 77 15.32 -5.92 6.08
C LEU A 77 15.26 -6.73 4.79
N THR A 78 15.49 -8.03 4.89
CA THR A 78 15.61 -8.92 3.73
C THR A 78 14.28 -9.47 3.24
N ALA A 79 13.36 -9.79 4.16
CA ALA A 79 12.04 -10.30 3.84
C ALA A 79 11.07 -10.10 5.01
N PHE A 80 9.78 -10.09 4.69
CA PHE A 80 8.70 -10.18 5.66
C PHE A 80 7.56 -11.00 5.09
N ALA A 81 6.73 -11.56 5.96
CA ALA A 81 5.48 -12.22 5.57
C ALA A 81 4.37 -11.73 6.50
N ARG A 82 3.20 -11.46 5.93
CA ARG A 82 1.99 -11.12 6.67
C ARG A 82 0.95 -12.18 6.35
N PHE A 83 0.47 -12.86 7.39
CA PHE A 83 -0.65 -13.79 7.28
C PHE A 83 -1.89 -13.11 7.85
N ASN A 84 -3.01 -13.19 7.14
CA ASN A 84 -4.30 -12.74 7.63
C ASN A 84 -5.31 -13.88 7.56
N LEU A 85 -6.00 -14.14 8.67
CA LEU A 85 -6.98 -15.21 8.74
C LEU A 85 -8.16 -14.91 7.81
N GLY A 86 -8.48 -15.85 6.92
CA GLY A 86 -9.55 -15.68 5.94
C GLY A 86 -9.15 -14.89 4.68
N GLU A 87 -7.87 -14.56 4.50
CA GLU A 87 -7.39 -13.93 3.27
C GLU A 87 -7.69 -14.83 2.05
N GLY A 88 -8.40 -14.27 1.06
CA GLY A 88 -8.82 -15.00 -0.14
C GLY A 88 -10.01 -15.94 0.05
N ILE A 89 -10.63 -15.98 1.24
CA ILE A 89 -11.84 -16.77 1.49
C ILE A 89 -13.06 -15.85 1.36
N GLU A 90 -13.98 -16.21 0.47
CA GLU A 90 -15.28 -15.55 0.38
C GLU A 90 -16.07 -15.85 1.66
N LYS A 91 -16.41 -14.80 2.41
CA LYS A 91 -17.20 -14.95 3.62
C LYS A 91 -18.65 -15.14 3.21
N GLU A 92 -19.19 -16.34 3.41
CA GLU A 92 -20.61 -16.58 3.30
C GLU A 92 -21.35 -15.71 4.34
N GLU A 93 -22.16 -14.77 3.87
CA GLU A 93 -23.10 -14.05 4.72
C GLU A 93 -24.36 -14.89 4.87
N THR A 94 -24.54 -15.51 6.03
CA THR A 94 -25.78 -16.18 6.39
C THR A 94 -26.72 -15.24 7.13
N ASP A 95 -27.98 -15.18 6.69
CA ASP A 95 -29.05 -14.50 7.41
C ASP A 95 -29.60 -15.45 8.48
N PHE A 96 -29.10 -15.26 9.70
CA PHE A 96 -29.53 -16.02 10.87
C PHE A 96 -31.05 -15.97 11.10
N ALA A 97 -31.72 -14.86 10.77
CA ALA A 97 -33.17 -14.74 10.95
C ALA A 97 -33.92 -15.61 9.92
N ALA A 98 -33.43 -15.66 8.68
CA ALA A 98 -33.97 -16.53 7.64
C ALA A 98 -33.74 -18.02 7.97
N GLU A 99 -32.57 -18.38 8.49
CA GLU A 99 -32.26 -19.76 8.93
C GLU A 99 -33.17 -20.22 10.06
N VAL A 100 -33.40 -19.37 11.08
CA VAL A 100 -34.29 -19.67 12.20
C VAL A 100 -35.75 -19.82 11.74
N ALA A 101 -36.21 -18.96 10.83
CA ALA A 101 -37.56 -19.04 10.28
C ALA A 101 -37.80 -20.35 9.51
N ALA A 102 -36.80 -20.83 8.76
CA ALA A 102 -36.88 -22.07 7.98
C ALA A 102 -36.90 -23.36 8.83
N GLN A 103 -36.38 -23.34 10.05
CA GLN A 103 -36.40 -24.51 10.96
C GLN A 103 -37.72 -24.67 11.74
N LEU A 104 -38.54 -23.61 11.81
CA LEU A 104 -39.80 -23.60 12.55
C LEU A 104 -41.03 -23.91 11.68
N SER A 105 -40.86 -24.01 10.36
CA SER A 105 -41.87 -24.42 9.37
C SER A 105 -41.75 -25.90 9.03
#